data_AF-A0A522BCU0-F1
#
_entry.id   AF-A0A522BCU0-F1
#
_cell.length_a   1.000
_cell.length_b   1.000
_cell.length_c   1.000
_cell.angle_alpha   90.00
_cell.angle_beta   90.00
_cell.angle_gamma   90.00
#
_symmetry.space_group_name_H-M   'P 1'
#
loop_
_entity.id
_entity.type
_entity.pdbx_description
1 polymer ?
#
loop_
_entity_poly.entity_id
_entity_poly.type
_entity_poly.pdbx_seq_one_letter_code
_entity_poly.pdbx_strand_id
1 'polypeptide(L)'
;MTDLVARLSAVLPDAVVAQSYGVVTADVDRDRWVAAVTAVRDDPELDGSYFDVLLAVDEHPAGFDVVVRLWSVARRHGVHLRTRCPREDPRVPSLTGVFAGAAWHEREAAEMLGLSFDGHPGLTPLLLPDGFEGHPLRKERVLAARRAPWPGAVDPADRPGRPAKRVTPPGSPPPVPPGDPL
;
A
#
# COMPACT_ATOMS: atom_id res chain seq x y z
N MET A 1 -14.72 -14.65 21.55
CA MET A 1 -14.27 -13.95 20.33
C MET A 1 -13.51 -12.73 20.82
N THR A 2 -12.22 -12.64 20.54
CA THR A 2 -11.37 -11.54 21.05
C THR A 2 -11.80 -10.23 20.40
N ASP A 3 -12.01 -9.20 21.22
CA ASP A 3 -12.16 -7.83 20.71
C ASP A 3 -10.77 -7.33 20.29
N LEU A 4 -10.49 -7.44 18.99
CA LEU A 4 -9.20 -7.08 18.42
C LEU A 4 -8.88 -5.60 18.54
N VAL A 5 -9.87 -4.73 18.46
CA VAL A 5 -9.66 -3.28 18.62
C VAL A 5 -9.23 -3.01 20.05
N ALA A 6 -9.99 -3.51 21.02
CA ALA A 6 -9.65 -3.32 22.43
C ALA A 6 -8.28 -3.92 22.78
N ARG A 7 -7.98 -5.13 22.28
CA ARG A 7 -6.68 -5.77 22.56
C ARG A 7 -5.53 -5.02 21.91
N LEU A 8 -5.65 -4.63 20.65
CA LEU A 8 -4.60 -3.93 19.93
C LEU A 8 -4.31 -2.57 20.56
N SER A 9 -5.35 -1.83 20.98
CA SER A 9 -5.19 -0.57 21.73
C SER A 9 -4.52 -0.77 23.09
N ALA A 10 -4.77 -1.90 23.76
CA ALA A 10 -4.11 -2.20 25.03
C ALA A 10 -2.62 -2.56 24.85
N VAL A 11 -2.29 -3.29 23.78
CA VAL A 11 -0.90 -3.68 23.46
C VAL A 11 -0.10 -2.50 22.92
N LEU A 12 -0.74 -1.62 22.15
CA LEU A 12 -0.15 -0.46 21.50
C LEU A 12 -0.87 0.83 21.95
N PRO A 13 -0.63 1.30 23.18
CA PRO A 13 -1.38 2.44 23.75
C PRO A 13 -1.17 3.76 23.00
N ASP A 14 -0.03 3.91 22.32
CA ASP A 14 0.31 5.11 21.55
C ASP A 14 -0.17 5.03 20.09
N ALA A 15 -0.75 3.90 19.67
CA ALA A 15 -1.21 3.71 18.29
C ALA A 15 -2.63 4.24 18.09
N VAL A 16 -2.90 4.76 16.89
CA VAL A 16 -4.28 5.06 16.49
C VAL A 16 -4.90 3.79 15.92
N VAL A 17 -5.78 3.16 16.71
CA VAL A 17 -6.46 1.92 16.33
C VAL A 17 -7.84 2.21 15.75
N ALA A 18 -8.13 1.64 14.59
CA ALA A 18 -9.41 1.76 13.92
C ALA A 18 -9.86 0.42 13.33
N GLN A 19 -11.17 0.30 13.09
CA GLN A 19 -11.75 -0.81 12.35
C GLN A 19 -12.65 -0.29 11.23
N SER A 20 -12.45 -0.83 10.02
CA SER A 20 -13.32 -0.55 8.88
C SER A 20 -13.39 -1.75 7.96
N TYR A 21 -14.57 -2.04 7.41
CA TYR A 21 -14.82 -3.17 6.51
C TYR A 21 -14.29 -4.53 7.03
N GLY A 22 -14.34 -4.74 8.36
CA GLY A 22 -13.85 -5.98 8.99
C GLY A 22 -12.34 -6.07 9.18
N VAL A 23 -11.59 -5.02 8.85
CA VAL A 23 -10.13 -4.93 9.02
C VAL A 23 -9.80 -4.05 10.21
N VAL A 24 -9.02 -4.57 11.16
CA VAL A 24 -8.46 -3.80 12.28
C VAL A 24 -7.08 -3.29 11.88
N THR A 25 -6.85 -2.00 12.06
CA THR A 25 -5.60 -1.32 11.71
C THR A 25 -5.08 -0.53 12.90
N ALA A 26 -3.76 -0.51 13.09
CA ALA A 26 -3.07 0.37 14.02
C ALA A 26 -2.05 1.22 13.24
N ASP A 27 -2.25 2.53 13.26
CA ASP A 27 -1.25 3.48 12.78
C ASP A 27 -0.25 3.74 13.93
N VAL A 28 1.03 3.49 13.68
CA VAL A 28 2.12 3.57 14.66
C VAL A 28 3.22 4.50 14.19
N ASP A 29 3.80 5.24 15.14
CA ASP A 29 4.95 6.08 14.87
C ASP A 29 6.14 5.27 14.35
N ARG A 30 6.87 5.85 13.39
CA ARG A 30 8.01 5.23 12.73
C ARG A 30 9.05 4.69 13.71
N ASP A 31 9.32 5.43 14.78
CA ASP A 31 10.31 5.06 15.79
C ASP A 31 9.87 3.88 16.67
N ARG A 32 8.57 3.58 16.68
CA ARG A 32 7.96 2.46 17.41
C ARG A 32 7.67 1.27 16.50
N TRP A 33 7.92 1.37 15.20
CA TRP A 33 7.53 0.38 14.19
C TRP A 33 7.94 -1.05 14.54
N VAL A 34 9.24 -1.30 14.73
CA VAL A 34 9.76 -2.64 15.05
C VAL A 34 9.22 -3.15 16.38
N ALA A 35 9.15 -2.28 17.38
CA ALA A 35 8.64 -2.64 18.71
C ALA A 35 7.15 -3.00 18.66
N ALA A 36 6.34 -2.27 17.90
CA ALA A 36 4.91 -2.52 17.75
C ALA A 36 4.64 -3.84 17.02
N VAL A 37 5.33 -4.08 15.91
CA VAL A 37 5.23 -5.34 15.16
C VAL A 37 5.66 -6.53 16.03
N THR A 38 6.74 -6.38 16.81
CA THR A 38 7.22 -7.39 17.76
C THR A 38 6.18 -7.66 18.87
N ALA A 39 5.59 -6.61 19.43
CA ALA A 39 4.57 -6.73 20.46
C ALA A 39 3.32 -7.47 19.94
N VAL A 40 2.86 -7.18 18.72
CA VAL A 40 1.72 -7.90 18.12
C VAL A 40 2.06 -9.36 17.82
N ARG A 41 3.28 -9.66 17.40
CA ARG A 41 3.76 -11.03 17.19
C ARG A 41 3.76 -11.83 18.50
N ASP A 42 4.27 -11.23 19.57
CA ASP A 42 4.54 -11.91 20.85
C ASP A 42 3.34 -11.90 21.80
N ASP A 43 2.33 -11.07 21.55
CA ASP A 43 1.12 -11.02 22.37
C ASP A 43 0.29 -12.32 22.24
N PRO A 44 -0.09 -12.97 23.35
CA PRO A 44 -0.76 -14.26 23.30
C PRO A 44 -2.21 -14.19 22.81
N GLU A 45 -2.85 -13.03 22.78
CA GLU A 45 -4.21 -12.88 22.28
C GLU A 45 -4.22 -12.45 20.81
N LEU A 46 -3.29 -11.58 20.40
CA LEU A 46 -3.14 -11.19 19.01
C LEU A 46 -2.45 -12.27 18.18
N ASP A 47 -1.40 -12.92 18.71
CA ASP A 47 -0.67 -14.04 18.10
C ASP A 47 -0.35 -13.76 16.62
N GLY A 48 0.21 -12.58 16.33
CA GLY A 48 0.58 -12.16 14.97
C GLY A 48 1.80 -12.89 14.42
N SER A 49 1.87 -14.20 14.62
CA SER A 49 3.04 -15.05 14.33
C SER A 49 3.20 -15.36 12.83
N TYR A 50 2.14 -15.24 12.03
CA TYR A 50 2.21 -15.37 10.58
C TYR A 50 2.36 -14.00 9.92
N PHE A 51 3.54 -13.75 9.36
CA PHE A 51 3.78 -12.63 8.45
C PHE A 51 3.13 -12.92 7.10
N ASP A 52 2.13 -12.15 6.73
CA ASP A 52 1.38 -12.36 5.48
C ASP A 52 2.00 -11.57 4.33
N VAL A 53 2.07 -10.25 4.49
CA VAL A 53 2.59 -9.33 3.47
C VAL A 53 3.09 -8.04 4.12
N LEU A 54 4.10 -7.43 3.51
CA LEU A 54 4.44 -6.02 3.69
C LEU A 54 4.30 -5.31 2.34
N LEU A 55 3.68 -4.14 2.36
CA LEU A 55 3.47 -3.31 1.18
C LEU A 55 3.70 -1.84 1.54
N ALA A 56 3.86 -1.01 0.52
CA ALA A 56 3.93 0.43 0.71
C ALA A 56 3.00 1.17 -0.26
N VAL A 57 2.49 2.31 0.18
CA VAL A 57 1.55 3.16 -0.55
C VAL A 57 2.13 4.57 -0.65
N ASP A 58 2.20 5.12 -1.85
CA ASP A 58 2.49 6.54 -2.05
C ASP A 58 1.23 7.35 -1.72
N GLU A 59 1.24 8.08 -0.60
CA GLU A 59 0.16 8.94 -0.13
C GLU A 59 0.35 10.39 -0.57
N HIS A 60 0.96 10.61 -1.75
CA HIS A 60 1.25 11.93 -2.28
C HIS A 60 0.13 12.98 -2.04
N PRO A 61 0.45 14.14 -1.43
CA PRO A 61 1.80 14.61 -1.05
C PRO A 61 2.26 14.20 0.37
N ALA A 62 1.47 13.45 1.14
CA ALA A 62 1.66 13.25 2.57
C ALA A 62 2.83 12.33 2.96
N GLY A 63 3.46 11.64 2.01
CA GLY A 63 4.58 10.72 2.25
C GLY A 63 4.27 9.31 1.77
N PHE A 64 4.84 8.32 2.45
CA PHE A 64 4.61 6.91 2.16
C PHE A 64 4.12 6.18 3.40
N ASP A 65 3.09 5.37 3.22
CA ASP A 65 2.65 4.44 4.26
C ASP A 65 3.28 3.08 4.00
N VAL A 66 3.96 2.52 4.98
CA VAL A 66 4.41 1.14 5.01
C VAL A 66 3.43 0.35 5.87
N VAL A 67 2.89 -0.72 5.31
CA VAL A 67 1.85 -1.54 5.93
C VAL A 67 2.37 -2.97 6.05
N VAL A 68 2.23 -3.56 7.24
CA VAL A 68 2.42 -5.00 7.43
C VAL A 68 1.11 -5.62 7.88
N ARG A 69 0.77 -6.76 7.29
CA ARG A 69 -0.34 -7.59 7.74
C ARG A 69 0.20 -8.78 8.51
N LEU A 70 -0.27 -8.93 9.74
CA LEU A 70 0.03 -10.07 10.60
C LEU A 70 -1.26 -10.87 10.82
N TRP A 71 -1.12 -12.19 10.85
CA TRP A 71 -2.23 -13.12 11.03
C TRP A 71 -1.94 -14.10 12.17
N SER A 72 -2.97 -14.45 12.93
CA SER A 72 -2.96 -15.61 13.81
C SER A 72 -3.65 -16.77 13.12
N VAL A 73 -2.89 -17.80 12.78
CA VAL A 73 -3.44 -19.03 12.21
C VAL A 73 -4.32 -19.75 13.23
N ALA A 74 -3.88 -19.78 14.50
CA ALA A 74 -4.59 -20.48 15.57
C ALA A 74 -5.92 -19.81 15.93
N ARG A 75 -5.98 -18.47 15.93
CA ARG A 75 -7.18 -17.69 16.30
C ARG A 75 -8.00 -17.24 15.10
N ARG A 76 -7.46 -17.42 13.89
CA ARG A 76 -8.10 -17.10 12.59
C ARG A 76 -8.52 -15.64 12.48
N HIS A 77 -7.63 -14.74 12.88
CA HIS A 77 -7.79 -13.30 12.73
C HIS A 77 -6.51 -12.64 12.23
N GLY A 78 -6.58 -11.38 11.84
CA GLY A 78 -5.40 -10.60 11.49
C GLY A 78 -5.61 -9.11 11.73
N VAL A 79 -4.48 -8.41 11.79
CA VAL A 79 -4.41 -6.96 11.98
C VAL A 79 -3.42 -6.37 10.99
N HIS A 80 -3.64 -5.12 10.62
CA HIS A 80 -2.69 -4.32 9.85
C HIS A 80 -1.98 -3.36 10.79
N LEU A 81 -0.66 -3.31 10.76
CA LEU A 81 0.09 -2.20 11.33
C LEU A 81 0.57 -1.32 10.19
N ARG A 82 0.47 0.00 10.38
CA ARG A 82 0.90 1.00 9.41
C ARG A 82 1.84 1.97 10.06
N THR A 83 2.88 2.36 9.35
CA THR A 83 3.70 3.51 9.73
C THR A 83 3.89 4.42 8.53
N ARG A 84 3.96 5.72 8.79
CA ARG A 84 4.18 6.73 7.75
C ARG A 84 5.59 7.27 7.83
N CYS A 85 6.28 7.35 6.70
CA CYS A 85 7.49 8.14 6.57
C CYS A 85 7.26 9.34 5.65
N PRO A 86 7.85 10.51 5.97
CA PRO A 86 7.77 11.68 5.13
C PRO A 86 8.52 11.46 3.80
N ARG A 87 8.21 12.27 2.79
CA ARG A 87 8.72 12.06 1.43
C ARG A 87 10.18 12.49 1.28
N GLU A 88 10.58 13.50 2.05
CA GLU A 88 11.93 14.03 2.17
C GLU A 88 12.88 13.09 2.95
N ASP A 89 12.32 12.22 3.78
CA ASP A 89 13.06 11.21 4.54
C ASP A 89 12.33 9.85 4.47
N PRO A 90 12.35 9.19 3.29
CA PRO A 90 11.61 7.95 3.01
C PRO A 90 12.32 6.72 3.60
N ARG A 91 12.57 6.77 4.92
CA ARG A 91 13.26 5.75 5.70
C ARG A 91 12.31 5.15 6.71
N VAL A 92 12.39 3.83 6.89
CA VAL A 92 11.65 3.07 7.90
C VAL A 92 12.57 1.99 8.48
N PRO A 93 12.53 1.67 9.78
CA PRO A 93 13.30 0.55 10.32
C PRO A 93 12.89 -0.79 9.68
N SER A 94 13.86 -1.66 9.36
CA SER A 94 13.60 -2.98 8.78
C SER A 94 12.94 -3.93 9.78
N LEU A 95 11.98 -4.72 9.31
CA LEU A 95 11.37 -5.83 10.04
C LEU A 95 12.10 -7.15 9.84
N THR A 96 13.20 -7.21 9.09
CA THR A 96 13.93 -8.46 8.84
C THR A 96 14.46 -9.12 10.11
N GLY A 97 14.74 -8.36 11.17
CA GLY A 97 15.08 -8.88 12.49
C GLY A 97 13.90 -9.51 13.25
N VAL A 98 12.65 -9.24 12.83
CA VAL A 98 11.42 -9.79 13.42
C VAL A 98 10.90 -10.95 12.57
N PHE A 99 10.85 -10.75 11.26
CA PHE A 99 10.38 -11.72 10.26
C PHE A 99 11.34 -11.75 9.07
N ALA A 100 12.00 -12.89 8.85
CA ALA A 100 12.89 -13.06 7.70
C ALA A 100 12.18 -12.85 6.34
N GLY A 101 10.87 -13.15 6.27
CA GLY A 101 10.03 -12.94 5.08
C GLY A 101 9.86 -11.46 4.68
N ALA A 102 10.16 -10.51 5.57
CA ALA A 102 10.12 -9.08 5.25
C ALA A 102 11.18 -8.70 4.19
N ALA A 103 12.27 -9.46 4.07
CA ALA A 103 13.41 -9.07 3.22
C ALA A 103 13.02 -8.89 1.74
N TRP A 104 12.13 -9.72 1.22
CA TRP A 104 11.69 -9.61 -0.18
C TRP A 104 10.76 -8.40 -0.38
N HIS A 105 9.82 -8.21 0.53
CA HIS A 105 8.83 -7.14 0.48
C HIS A 105 9.48 -5.76 0.66
N GLU A 106 10.47 -5.65 1.56
CA GLU A 106 11.22 -4.41 1.76
C GLU A 106 12.07 -4.04 0.54
N ARG A 107 12.66 -5.04 -0.14
CA ARG A 107 13.35 -4.82 -1.43
C ARG A 107 12.41 -4.36 -2.53
N GLU A 108 11.24 -4.99 -2.66
CA GLU A 108 10.20 -4.55 -3.60
C GLU A 108 9.78 -3.11 -3.32
N ALA A 109 9.45 -2.77 -2.07
CA ALA A 109 9.05 -1.42 -1.70
C ALA A 109 10.17 -0.39 -1.91
N ALA A 110 11.42 -0.76 -1.63
CA ALA A 110 12.57 0.08 -1.90
C ALA A 110 12.76 0.35 -3.39
N GLU A 111 12.63 -0.66 -4.23
CA GLU A 111 12.80 -0.51 -5.67
C GLU A 111 11.61 0.21 -6.33
N MET A 112 10.38 -0.18 -5.99
CA MET A 112 9.16 0.35 -6.60
C MET A 112 8.82 1.78 -6.17
N LEU A 113 9.12 2.14 -4.92
CA LEU A 113 8.73 3.43 -4.30
C LEU A 113 9.92 4.25 -3.80
N GLY A 114 11.14 3.70 -3.82
CA GLY A 114 12.34 4.42 -3.36
C GLY A 114 12.38 4.63 -1.86
N LEU A 115 11.80 3.69 -1.11
CA LEU A 115 11.96 3.61 0.34
C LEU A 115 13.34 3.04 0.69
N SER A 116 13.81 3.31 1.90
CA SER A 116 14.98 2.64 2.47
C SER A 116 14.64 2.05 3.83
N PHE A 117 15.22 0.89 4.09
CA PHE A 117 14.94 0.09 5.28
C PHE A 117 16.20 -0.04 6.15
N ASP A 118 16.23 0.68 7.27
CA ASP A 118 17.40 0.71 8.15
C ASP A 118 17.58 -0.65 8.84
N GLY A 119 18.77 -1.22 8.71
CA GLY A 119 19.09 -2.56 9.23
C GLY A 119 18.77 -3.72 8.30
N HIS A 120 18.26 -3.47 7.08
CA HIS A 120 18.01 -4.52 6.09
C HIS A 120 19.35 -5.13 5.58
N PRO A 121 19.50 -6.46 5.56
CA PRO A 121 20.80 -7.12 5.28
C PRO A 121 21.25 -7.05 3.81
N GLY A 122 20.36 -6.76 2.87
CA GLY A 122 20.68 -6.75 1.43
C GLY A 122 19.65 -6.03 0.59
N LEU A 123 19.59 -4.70 0.69
CA LEU A 123 18.62 -3.88 -0.02
C LEU A 123 19.05 -3.63 -1.47
N THR A 124 18.99 -4.68 -2.30
CA THR A 124 19.33 -4.63 -3.73
C THR A 124 18.08 -4.74 -4.60
N PRO A 125 18.12 -4.24 -5.85
CA PRO A 125 17.04 -4.41 -6.83
C PRO A 125 16.52 -5.86 -6.92
N LEU A 126 15.23 -6.04 -7.20
CA LEU A 126 14.53 -7.32 -7.14
C LEU A 126 13.67 -7.61 -8.38
N LEU A 127 12.90 -6.64 -8.86
CA LEU A 127 11.83 -6.80 -9.84
C LEU A 127 12.09 -6.07 -11.16
N LEU A 128 12.76 -4.91 -11.15
CA LEU A 128 12.92 -4.12 -12.36
C LEU A 128 14.08 -4.65 -13.22
N PRO A 129 14.00 -4.48 -14.55
CA PRO A 129 15.14 -4.75 -15.42
C PRO A 129 16.36 -3.92 -15.04
N ASP A 130 17.54 -4.48 -15.28
CA ASP A 130 18.80 -3.76 -15.09
C ASP A 130 18.80 -2.44 -15.88
N GLY A 131 19.21 -1.37 -15.19
CA GLY A 131 19.25 -0.02 -15.76
C GLY A 131 17.90 0.70 -15.80
N PHE A 132 16.83 0.17 -15.19
CA PHE A 132 15.59 0.92 -15.04
C PHE A 132 15.81 2.17 -14.17
N GLU A 133 15.38 3.33 -14.68
CA GLU A 133 15.53 4.60 -13.97
C GLU A 133 14.27 4.98 -13.18
N GLY A 134 14.39 4.99 -11.85
CA GLY A 134 13.40 5.54 -10.93
C GLY A 134 12.46 4.51 -10.30
N HIS A 135 11.30 4.99 -9.85
CA HIS A 135 10.40 4.26 -8.95
C HIS A 135 8.98 4.25 -9.53
N PRO A 136 8.57 3.21 -10.27
CA PRO A 136 7.39 3.24 -11.12
C PRO A 136 6.06 3.40 -10.36
N LEU A 137 6.01 3.01 -9.07
CA LEU A 137 4.78 3.11 -8.27
C LEU A 137 4.60 4.47 -7.59
N ARG A 138 5.53 5.43 -7.77
CA ARG A 138 5.33 6.80 -7.29
C ARG A 138 4.23 7.49 -8.08
N LYS A 139 3.28 8.14 -7.39
CA LYS A 139 2.13 8.83 -8.00
C LYS A 139 2.51 9.96 -8.96
N GLU A 140 3.69 10.54 -8.78
CA GLU A 140 4.25 11.57 -9.69
C GLU A 140 4.74 10.99 -11.03
N ARG A 141 4.96 9.67 -11.13
CA ARG A 141 5.43 9.04 -12.36
C ARG A 141 4.27 8.86 -13.33
N VAL A 142 4.36 9.52 -14.47
CA VAL A 142 3.42 9.34 -15.58
C VAL A 142 3.66 7.97 -16.22
N LEU A 143 2.64 7.11 -16.18
CA LEU A 143 2.66 5.81 -16.85
C LEU A 143 2.99 5.97 -18.34
N ALA A 144 3.94 5.18 -18.85
CA ALA A 144 4.30 5.19 -20.27
C ALA A 144 3.09 4.88 -21.19
N ALA A 145 2.16 4.03 -20.71
CA ALA A 145 0.90 3.74 -21.41
C ALA A 145 -0.02 4.97 -21.58
N ARG A 146 0.17 6.04 -20.80
CA ARG A 146 -0.53 7.32 -21.01
C ARG A 146 0.14 8.21 -22.04
N ARG A 147 1.35 7.84 -22.51
CA ARG A 147 2.10 8.55 -23.55
C ARG A 147 1.92 7.93 -24.94
N ALA A 148 1.50 6.67 -25.01
CA ALA A 148 1.17 6.00 -26.25
C ALA A 148 -0.35 5.94 -26.44
N PRO A 149 -0.87 6.11 -27.67
CA PRO A 149 -2.28 5.84 -27.94
C PRO A 149 -2.59 4.37 -27.61
N TRP A 150 -3.59 4.15 -26.76
CA TRP A 150 -4.07 2.82 -26.43
C TRP A 150 -4.59 2.14 -27.72
N PRO A 151 -4.10 0.93 -28.09
CA PRO A 151 -4.44 0.31 -29.37
C PRO A 151 -5.88 -0.22 -29.44
N GLY A 152 -6.61 -0.19 -28.31
CA GLY A 152 -8.01 -0.59 -28.24
C GLY A 152 -8.95 0.60 -28.08
N ALA A 153 -10.25 0.31 -28.11
CA ALA A 153 -11.29 1.24 -27.66
C ALA A 153 -11.06 1.62 -26.18
N VAL A 154 -10.94 2.93 -25.91
CA VAL A 154 -10.76 3.47 -24.56
C VAL A 154 -12.09 3.46 -23.80
N ASP A 155 -13.19 3.78 -24.49
CA ASP A 155 -14.54 3.66 -23.95
C ASP A 155 -15.19 2.33 -24.40
N PRO A 156 -15.90 1.60 -23.50
CA PRO A 156 -16.78 0.49 -23.90
C PRO A 156 -17.74 0.82 -25.05
N ALA A 157 -18.11 2.10 -25.23
CA ALA A 157 -18.92 2.61 -26.33
C ALA A 157 -18.21 2.60 -27.69
N ASP A 158 -16.88 2.61 -27.71
CA ASP A 158 -16.08 2.63 -28.94
C ASP A 158 -15.78 1.21 -29.47
N ARG A 159 -16.34 0.18 -28.83
CA ARG A 159 -16.19 -1.22 -29.28
C ARG A 159 -17.12 -1.51 -30.46
N PRO A 160 -16.61 -2.07 -31.58
CA PRO A 160 -17.45 -2.47 -32.70
C PRO A 160 -18.44 -3.56 -32.26
N GLY A 161 -19.73 -3.38 -32.60
CA GLY A 161 -20.76 -4.41 -32.43
C GLY A 161 -21.58 -4.39 -31.14
N ARG A 162 -21.45 -3.38 -30.26
CA ARG A 162 -22.32 -3.23 -29.08
C ARG A 162 -22.95 -1.84 -29.03
N PRO A 163 -24.29 -1.70 -28.91
CA PRO A 163 -24.90 -0.37 -28.80
C PRO A 163 -24.45 0.29 -27.49
N ALA A 164 -23.82 1.45 -27.61
CA ALA A 164 -23.37 2.26 -26.48
C ALA A 164 -24.59 2.77 -25.69
N LYS A 165 -24.83 2.23 -24.49
CA LYS A 165 -25.65 2.92 -23.50
C LYS A 165 -24.76 3.95 -22.81
N ARG A 166 -24.68 5.17 -23.36
CA ARG A 166 -24.12 6.32 -22.65
C ARG A 166 -25.02 6.61 -21.45
N VAL A 167 -24.59 6.20 -20.27
CA VAL A 167 -25.21 6.64 -19.01
C VAL A 167 -24.52 7.93 -18.62
N THR A 168 -25.23 9.06 -18.73
CA THR A 168 -24.73 10.35 -18.27
C THR A 168 -24.82 10.40 -16.74
N PRO A 169 -23.70 10.63 -16.02
CA PRO A 169 -23.73 10.79 -14.57
C PRO A 169 -24.55 12.03 -14.16
N PRO A 170 -25.26 11.98 -13.02
CA PRO A 170 -26.02 13.14 -12.52
C PRO A 170 -25.11 14.36 -12.36
N GLY A 171 -25.51 15.50 -12.94
CA GLY A 171 -24.77 16.77 -12.84
C GLY A 171 -23.78 17.08 -13.98
N SER A 172 -23.69 16.23 -15.01
CA SER A 172 -22.84 16.54 -16.18
C SER A 172 -23.48 17.65 -17.05
N PRO A 173 -22.71 18.65 -17.51
CA PRO A 173 -23.22 19.65 -18.44
C PRO A 173 -23.63 19.00 -19.78
N PRO A 174 -24.61 19.58 -20.51
CA PRO A 174 -25.06 19.02 -21.77
C PRO A 174 -23.92 19.00 -22.81
N PRO A 175 -23.90 18.02 -23.73
CA PRO A 175 -22.87 17.93 -24.75
C PRO A 175 -22.92 19.15 -25.66
N VAL A 176 -21.75 19.74 -25.94
CA VAL A 176 -21.60 20.83 -26.92
C VAL A 176 -21.76 20.25 -28.32
N PRO A 177 -22.60 20.86 -29.20
CA PRO A 177 -22.76 20.37 -30.56
C PRO A 177 -21.45 20.50 -31.34
N PRO A 178 -21.17 19.58 -32.28
CA PRO A 178 -19.98 19.65 -33.12
C PRO A 178 -20.01 20.96 -33.93
N GLY A 179 -18.95 21.75 -33.83
CA GLY A 179 -18.75 22.95 -34.65
C GLY A 179 -18.36 22.56 -36.08
N ASP A 180 -18.89 23.27 -37.06
CA ASP A 180 -18.55 23.07 -38.47
C ASP A 180 -17.04 23.29 -38.71
N PRO A 181 -16.37 22.40 -39.46
CA PRO A 181 -14.95 22.56 -39.78
C PRO A 181 -14.73 23.66 -40.84
N LEU A 182 -13.69 24.46 -40.65
CA LEU A 182 -13.10 25.32 -41.69
C LEU A 182 -12.30 24.49 -42.70
#